data_AF-A0A0D3AE17-F1
#
_entry.id   AF-A0A0D3AE17-F1
#
_cell.length_a   1.000
_cell.length_b   1.000
_cell.length_c   1.000
_cell.angle_alpha   90.00
_cell.angle_beta   90.00
_cell.angle_gamma   90.00
#
_symmetry.space_group_name_H-M   'P 1'
#
loop_
_entity.id
_entity.type
_entity.pdbx_description
1 polymer ?
#
loop_
_entity_poly.entity_id
_entity_poly.type
_entity_poly.pdbx_seq_one_letter_code
_entity_poly.pdbx_strand_id
1 'polypeptide(L)'
;MTTAARPTWAPAKGGNEQGGARIFGASQKYSSRDVAAHTTLKPRREGQHTQEEVEKKNLRDELEERERRHFSSKDKSYSDDRDRKRGNQLLLEGSKRDPEDRIVPRCVDADDSDVDIKSDEHDSDDESDDDEDDTEALMAELDQIKKERVEEKLRKEKQQQMEELNAKEEELLKGNPLLNNTPTSFSVKRRWDDDVVFKNQARGEMKAPKRFINDTIRNDFHRKFLHRYMK
;
A
#
# COMPACT_ATOMS: atom_id res chain seq x y z
N MET A 1 -66.57 1.58 -4.12
CA MET A 1 -65.31 1.82 -3.38
C MET A 1 -65.43 3.16 -2.68
N THR A 2 -65.10 3.26 -1.39
CA THR A 2 -65.23 4.51 -0.61
C THR A 2 -64.00 5.41 -0.76
N THR A 3 -64.22 6.71 -0.94
CA THR A 3 -63.18 7.73 -1.18
C THR A 3 -62.55 8.30 0.11
N ALA A 4 -62.78 7.65 1.25
CA ALA A 4 -62.36 8.16 2.56
C ALA A 4 -60.83 8.07 2.80
N ALA A 5 -60.18 7.02 2.28
CA ALA A 5 -58.72 6.92 2.31
C ALA A 5 -58.14 7.79 1.18
N ARG A 6 -57.54 8.92 1.55
CA ARG A 6 -56.94 9.88 0.61
C ARG A 6 -55.54 10.31 1.07
N PRO A 7 -54.58 10.51 0.15
CA PRO A 7 -53.26 11.04 0.49
C PRO A 7 -53.36 12.51 0.91
N THR A 8 -52.36 12.97 1.67
CA THR A 8 -52.21 14.38 2.05
C THR A 8 -51.37 15.11 1.00
N TRP A 9 -52.02 15.95 0.19
CA TRP A 9 -51.32 16.78 -0.82
C TRP A 9 -50.79 18.10 -0.26
N ALA A 10 -51.49 18.67 0.73
CA ALA A 10 -51.10 19.90 1.41
C ALA A 10 -50.98 19.62 2.92
N PRO A 11 -49.83 19.92 3.56
CA PRO A 11 -49.68 19.78 5.00
C PRO A 11 -50.48 20.87 5.74
N ALA A 12 -50.81 20.61 7.01
CA ALA A 12 -51.40 21.62 7.88
C ALA A 12 -50.41 22.79 8.10
N LYS A 13 -50.87 24.03 7.94
CA LYS A 13 -50.07 25.23 8.17
C LYS A 13 -50.11 25.60 9.66
N GLY A 14 -48.95 25.78 10.28
CA GLY A 14 -48.85 26.29 11.65
C GLY A 14 -49.25 27.77 11.74
N GLY A 15 -49.76 28.21 12.90
CA GLY A 15 -50.02 29.63 13.20
C GLY A 15 -51.32 29.91 13.96
N ASN A 16 -52.40 29.17 13.67
CA ASN A 16 -53.73 29.57 14.13
C ASN A 16 -54.15 29.04 15.51
N GLU A 17 -53.66 27.87 15.93
CA GLU A 17 -54.31 27.13 17.03
C GLU A 17 -53.54 27.16 18.35
N GLN A 18 -52.25 26.80 18.35
CA GLN A 18 -51.43 26.81 19.56
C GLN A 18 -50.01 27.32 19.32
N GLY A 19 -49.58 28.29 20.12
CA GLY A 19 -48.24 28.88 20.10
C GLY A 19 -47.96 29.91 18.99
N GLY A 20 -48.86 30.06 18.02
CA GLY A 20 -48.83 31.16 17.06
C GLY A 20 -49.56 32.42 17.56
N ALA A 21 -49.61 33.46 16.73
CA ALA A 21 -50.37 34.68 16.97
C ALA A 21 -51.88 34.39 16.98
N ARG A 22 -52.37 33.84 18.09
CA ARG A 22 -53.79 33.49 18.24
C ARG A 22 -54.63 34.76 18.29
N ILE A 23 -55.75 34.73 17.57
CA ILE A 23 -56.82 35.74 17.68
C ILE A 23 -57.76 35.42 18.86
N PHE A 24 -57.74 34.17 19.37
CA PHE A 24 -58.55 33.69 20.49
C PHE A 24 -57.69 33.37 21.74
N GLY A 25 -58.25 33.60 22.93
CA GLY A 25 -57.53 33.64 24.21
C GLY A 25 -56.71 32.39 24.59
N ALA A 26 -55.71 32.60 25.44
CA ALA A 26 -54.76 31.55 25.84
C ALA A 26 -55.45 30.42 26.66
N SER A 27 -55.17 29.17 26.30
CA SER A 27 -55.63 27.97 27.03
C SER A 27 -54.83 27.76 28.31
N GLN A 28 -55.52 27.38 29.39
CA GLN A 28 -54.91 27.01 30.69
C GLN A 28 -54.43 25.54 30.75
N LYS A 29 -54.69 24.76 29.71
CA LYS A 29 -54.24 23.36 29.62
C LYS A 29 -52.75 23.31 29.26
N TYR A 30 -51.97 22.55 30.03
CA TYR A 30 -50.56 22.25 29.77
C TYR A 30 -50.31 20.74 29.76
N SER A 31 -49.30 20.29 29.04
CA SER A 31 -48.84 18.90 29.01
C SER A 31 -47.82 18.63 30.12
N SER A 32 -47.63 17.37 30.51
CA SER A 32 -46.54 16.99 31.42
C SER A 32 -45.16 17.34 30.87
N ARG A 33 -45.02 17.48 29.54
CA ARG A 33 -43.79 17.92 28.86
C ARG A 33 -43.56 19.44 28.92
N ASP A 34 -44.59 20.23 29.23
CA ASP A 34 -44.52 21.70 29.34
C ASP A 34 -44.14 22.15 30.75
N VAL A 35 -43.99 21.21 31.69
CA VAL A 35 -43.49 21.48 33.04
C VAL A 35 -42.04 21.97 32.94
N ALA A 36 -41.69 22.96 33.77
CA ALA A 36 -40.38 23.57 33.77
C ALA A 36 -39.24 22.54 33.91
N ALA A 37 -38.50 22.34 32.83
CA ALA A 37 -37.33 21.46 32.76
C ALA A 37 -36.20 22.17 32.03
N HIS A 38 -34.95 21.92 32.43
CA HIS A 38 -33.76 22.57 31.87
C HIS A 38 -33.83 24.10 31.84
N THR A 39 -34.23 24.70 32.96
CA THR A 39 -34.39 26.16 33.11
C THR A 39 -33.06 26.95 33.05
N THR A 40 -31.93 26.25 33.10
CA THR A 40 -30.59 26.84 33.03
C THR A 40 -29.89 26.44 31.74
N LEU A 41 -29.55 27.42 30.90
CA LEU A 41 -28.73 27.20 29.71
C LEU A 41 -27.25 27.02 30.10
N LYS A 42 -26.54 26.14 29.38
CA LYS A 42 -25.11 25.91 29.57
C LYS A 42 -24.31 26.79 28.60
N PRO A 43 -23.63 27.85 29.06
CA PRO A 43 -22.69 28.58 28.22
C PRO A 43 -21.41 27.76 27.99
N ARG A 44 -20.74 27.98 26.86
CA ARG A 44 -19.40 27.43 26.63
C ARG A 44 -18.42 28.08 27.60
N ARG A 45 -17.60 27.28 28.27
CA ARG A 45 -16.48 27.77 29.11
C ARG A 45 -15.23 27.91 28.26
N GLU A 46 -14.26 28.67 28.77
CA GLU A 46 -12.91 28.72 28.20
C GLU A 46 -12.35 27.30 27.99
N GLY A 47 -11.73 27.05 26.85
CA GLY A 47 -11.27 25.73 26.39
C GLY A 47 -12.35 24.88 25.70
N GLN A 48 -13.61 25.31 25.64
CA GLN A 48 -14.70 24.61 24.93
C GLN A 48 -15.05 25.23 23.57
N HIS A 49 -14.09 25.93 22.94
CA HIS A 49 -14.31 26.72 21.72
C HIS A 49 -15.35 27.81 21.96
N THR A 50 -15.06 28.71 22.90
CA THR A 50 -15.80 29.98 23.03
C THR A 50 -15.66 30.78 21.73
N GLN A 51 -16.60 31.68 21.46
CA GLN A 51 -16.57 32.47 20.22
C GLN A 51 -15.27 33.28 20.12
N GLU A 52 -14.84 33.91 21.22
CA GLU A 52 -13.60 34.68 21.27
C GLU A 52 -12.35 33.84 21.01
N GLU A 53 -12.32 32.59 21.47
CA GLU A 53 -11.20 31.67 21.18
C GLU A 53 -11.17 31.25 19.71
N VAL A 54 -12.34 31.03 19.10
CA VAL A 54 -12.43 30.64 17.69
C VAL A 54 -12.01 31.81 16.79
N GLU A 55 -12.42 33.04 17.11
CA GLU A 55 -12.05 34.25 16.35
C GLU A 55 -10.53 34.52 16.38
N LYS A 56 -9.85 34.17 17.49
CA LYS A 56 -8.39 34.33 17.63
C LYS A 56 -7.58 33.23 16.93
N LYS A 57 -8.20 32.12 16.52
CA LYS A 57 -7.50 30.94 15.96
C LYS A 57 -7.48 30.96 14.43
N ASN A 58 -6.32 30.62 13.87
CA ASN A 58 -6.20 30.31 12.45
C ASN A 58 -6.69 28.88 12.18
N LEU A 59 -7.99 28.73 11.92
CA LEU A 59 -8.64 27.43 11.70
C LEU A 59 -8.07 26.66 10.50
N ARG A 60 -7.56 27.38 9.49
CA ARG A 60 -6.95 26.77 8.31
C ARG A 60 -5.67 26.01 8.65
N ASP A 61 -4.76 26.65 9.37
CA ASP A 61 -3.46 26.06 9.72
C ASP A 61 -3.65 24.86 10.66
N GLU A 62 -4.56 24.97 11.63
CA GLU A 62 -4.90 23.88 12.55
C GLU A 62 -5.48 22.66 11.80
N LEU A 63 -6.33 22.91 10.80
CA LEU A 63 -6.88 21.86 9.94
C LEU A 63 -5.77 21.17 9.13
N GLU A 64 -4.92 21.94 8.46
CA GLU A 64 -3.83 21.41 7.65
C GLU A 64 -2.81 20.62 8.48
N GLU A 65 -2.50 21.05 9.71
CA GLU A 65 -1.64 20.30 10.62
C GLU A 65 -2.30 19.00 11.08
N ARG A 66 -3.59 19.03 11.45
CA ARG A 66 -4.32 17.84 11.89
C ARG A 66 -4.46 16.82 10.76
N GLU A 67 -4.68 17.28 9.53
CA GLU A 67 -4.67 16.43 8.33
C GLU A 67 -3.29 15.81 8.12
N ARG A 68 -2.20 16.59 8.18
CA ARG A 68 -0.83 16.06 8.07
C ARG A 68 -0.54 14.97 9.12
N ARG A 69 -0.96 15.17 10.38
CA ARG A 69 -0.82 14.16 11.45
C ARG A 69 -1.68 12.91 11.18
N HIS A 70 -2.89 13.08 10.67
CA HIS A 70 -3.76 11.96 10.32
C HIS A 70 -3.19 11.15 9.14
N PHE A 71 -2.73 11.80 8.06
CA PHE A 71 -2.15 11.11 6.91
C PHE A 71 -0.83 10.42 7.25
N SER A 72 0.04 11.04 8.05
CA SER A 72 1.31 10.42 8.48
C SER A 72 1.12 9.21 9.40
N SER A 73 0.09 9.21 10.25
CA SER A 73 -0.26 8.03 11.08
C SER A 73 -0.97 6.95 10.27
N LYS A 74 -1.78 7.32 9.26
CA LYS A 74 -2.46 6.38 8.37
C LYS A 74 -1.50 5.62 7.45
N ASP A 75 -0.48 6.30 6.91
CA ASP A 75 0.44 5.66 5.96
C ASP A 75 1.32 4.58 6.61
N LYS A 76 1.72 4.79 7.87
CA LYS A 76 2.45 3.79 8.67
C LYS A 76 1.64 2.52 8.97
N SER A 77 0.30 2.60 8.95
CA SER A 77 -0.59 1.47 9.21
C SER A 77 -0.91 0.63 7.96
N TYR A 78 -0.66 1.13 6.74
CA TYR A 78 -1.17 0.52 5.50
C TYR A 78 -0.10 0.29 4.43
N SER A 79 1.20 0.47 4.74
CA SER A 79 2.28 0.17 3.81
C SER A 79 2.27 -1.27 3.27
N ASP A 80 1.68 -2.22 4.00
CA ASP A 80 1.59 -3.64 3.59
C ASP A 80 0.45 -3.92 2.57
N ASP A 81 -0.56 -3.05 2.47
CA ASP A 81 -1.74 -3.23 1.59
C ASP A 81 -1.72 -2.32 0.34
N ARG A 82 -0.79 -1.36 0.26
CA ARG A 82 -0.78 -0.33 -0.80
C ARG A 82 -0.41 -0.86 -2.18
N ASP A 83 0.32 -1.96 -2.29
CA ASP A 83 0.73 -2.49 -3.61
C ASP A 83 -0.45 -3.00 -4.45
N ARG A 84 -1.63 -3.19 -3.87
CA ARG A 84 -2.85 -3.61 -4.59
C ARG A 84 -3.82 -2.47 -4.92
N LYS A 85 -3.60 -1.24 -4.44
CA LYS A 85 -4.61 -0.17 -4.49
C LYS A 85 -4.18 1.10 -5.24
N ARG A 86 -3.06 1.05 -5.97
CA ARG A 86 -2.63 2.17 -6.84
C ARG A 86 -3.53 2.41 -8.06
N GLY A 87 -4.52 1.54 -8.32
CA GLY A 87 -5.38 1.62 -9.52
C GLY A 87 -6.74 2.32 -9.36
N ASN A 88 -7.18 2.72 -8.15
CA ASN A 88 -8.60 3.05 -7.98
C ASN A 88 -8.92 4.21 -7.02
N GLN A 89 -8.01 5.18 -6.91
CA GLN A 89 -8.21 6.33 -6.01
C GLN A 89 -7.91 7.65 -6.73
N LEU A 90 -8.83 8.08 -7.60
CA LEU A 90 -9.15 9.50 -7.84
C LEU A 90 -10.33 9.62 -8.82
N LEU A 91 -11.57 9.67 -8.30
CA LEU A 91 -12.74 10.14 -9.07
C LEU A 91 -13.55 11.20 -8.31
N LEU A 92 -13.02 11.71 -7.19
CA LEU A 92 -13.71 12.72 -6.37
C LEU A 92 -12.75 13.76 -5.77
N GLU A 93 -11.65 14.03 -6.47
CA GLU A 93 -10.86 15.23 -6.27
C GLU A 93 -10.85 15.94 -7.62
N GLY A 94 -11.45 17.13 -7.63
CA GLY A 94 -11.71 17.90 -8.83
C GLY A 94 -10.44 18.05 -9.65
N SER A 95 -10.46 17.48 -10.84
CA SER A 95 -9.50 17.74 -11.91
C SER A 95 -9.35 19.25 -12.05
N LYS A 96 -8.29 19.81 -11.48
CA LYS A 96 -7.71 21.07 -11.94
C LYS A 96 -7.19 20.77 -13.34
N ARG A 97 -8.10 20.83 -14.31
CA ARG A 97 -7.75 20.80 -15.73
C ARG A 97 -7.00 22.09 -15.99
N ASP A 98 -5.71 21.96 -16.22
CA ASP A 98 -4.94 22.95 -16.97
C ASP A 98 -5.67 23.21 -18.30
N PRO A 99 -5.96 24.46 -18.69
CA PRO A 99 -6.73 24.75 -19.89
C PRO A 99 -5.92 24.66 -21.19
N GLU A 100 -4.80 23.93 -21.24
CA GLU A 100 -3.95 23.83 -22.45
C GLU A 100 -3.98 22.50 -23.20
N ASP A 101 -4.56 21.43 -22.68
CA ASP A 101 -4.73 20.18 -23.45
C ASP A 101 -6.00 20.23 -24.31
N ARG A 102 -6.00 21.14 -25.29
CA ARG A 102 -6.88 21.07 -26.46
C ARG A 102 -6.37 19.95 -27.36
N ILE A 103 -7.21 18.91 -27.48
CA ILE A 103 -7.19 17.86 -28.50
C ILE A 103 -6.68 18.40 -29.86
N VAL A 104 -5.45 18.03 -30.22
CA VAL A 104 -4.93 18.23 -31.58
C VAL A 104 -5.51 17.12 -32.48
N PRO A 105 -6.26 17.45 -33.54
CA PRO A 105 -6.80 16.45 -34.44
C PRO A 105 -5.68 15.81 -35.27
N ARG A 106 -5.62 14.47 -35.22
CA ARG A 106 -4.76 13.60 -36.03
C ARG A 106 -5.09 13.74 -37.52
N CYS A 107 -4.25 14.43 -38.28
CA CYS A 107 -4.17 14.34 -39.74
C CYS A 107 -2.73 14.68 -40.20
N VAL A 108 -1.75 13.77 -40.12
CA VAL A 108 -0.57 13.83 -41.01
C VAL A 108 0.02 12.44 -41.21
N ASP A 109 0.51 12.27 -42.42
CA ASP A 109 0.87 11.10 -43.20
C ASP A 109 2.01 10.23 -42.64
N ALA A 110 2.06 8.99 -43.10
CA ALA A 110 3.11 8.02 -42.82
C ALA A 110 3.81 7.63 -44.12
N ASP A 111 5.00 8.18 -44.38
CA ASP A 111 6.08 7.54 -45.15
C ASP A 111 7.38 8.35 -45.02
N ASP A 112 8.51 7.67 -45.24
CA ASP A 112 9.86 8.21 -45.49
C ASP A 112 10.70 8.59 -44.23
N SER A 113 11.97 8.20 -44.05
CA SER A 113 12.91 7.45 -44.86
C SER A 113 14.04 6.90 -43.96
N ASP A 114 14.59 5.79 -44.43
CA ASP A 114 15.87 5.18 -44.09
C ASP A 114 17.07 6.12 -44.34
N VAL A 115 18.02 6.20 -43.39
CA VAL A 115 19.42 6.54 -43.69
C VAL A 115 20.39 6.07 -42.60
N ASP A 116 21.14 5.03 -42.95
CA ASP A 116 22.46 4.65 -42.44
C ASP A 116 23.47 5.82 -42.41
N ILE A 117 24.24 5.96 -41.33
CA ILE A 117 25.64 6.43 -41.40
C ILE A 117 26.51 5.56 -40.50
N LYS A 118 27.30 4.71 -41.16
CA LYS A 118 28.50 4.02 -40.66
C LYS A 118 29.60 5.03 -40.36
N SER A 119 30.43 4.77 -39.35
CA SER A 119 31.86 5.10 -39.39
C SER A 119 32.62 4.09 -38.53
N ASP A 120 33.43 3.35 -39.26
CA ASP A 120 34.38 2.28 -38.94
C ASP A 120 35.66 2.88 -38.33
N GLU A 121 36.38 2.14 -37.48
CA GLU A 121 37.86 2.06 -37.52
C GLU A 121 38.35 0.99 -36.52
N HIS A 122 39.31 0.18 -36.98
CA HIS A 122 39.84 -1.08 -36.46
C HIS A 122 41.14 -0.87 -35.62
N ASP A 123 41.70 -2.01 -35.15
CA ASP A 123 43.09 -2.34 -34.70
C ASP A 123 43.28 -2.54 -33.19
N SER A 124 43.58 -3.74 -32.67
CA SER A 124 44.62 -4.77 -32.90
C SER A 124 45.60 -4.80 -31.72
N ASP A 125 45.82 -6.00 -31.17
CA ASP A 125 46.84 -6.31 -30.16
C ASP A 125 48.27 -6.10 -30.70
N ASP A 126 49.21 -5.83 -29.76
CA ASP A 126 50.56 -6.42 -29.61
C ASP A 126 51.81 -5.49 -29.57
N GLU A 127 52.79 -5.91 -28.74
CA GLU A 127 54.24 -5.53 -28.62
C GLU A 127 54.65 -4.12 -28.08
N SER A 128 55.32 -4.00 -26.92
CA SER A 128 56.79 -4.07 -26.63
C SER A 128 57.56 -2.75 -26.88
N ASP A 129 57.99 -2.05 -25.81
CA ASP A 129 59.39 -1.70 -25.39
C ASP A 129 60.13 -0.68 -26.31
N ASP A 130 60.86 0.37 -25.93
CA ASP A 130 61.57 0.87 -24.73
C ASP A 130 62.01 2.33 -25.07
N ASP A 131 62.22 3.21 -24.08
CA ASP A 131 63.17 4.34 -24.16
C ASP A 131 63.44 4.88 -22.74
N GLU A 132 64.42 4.22 -22.13
CA GLU A 132 65.27 4.51 -20.97
C GLU A 132 65.52 5.99 -20.61
N ASP A 133 64.98 6.44 -19.47
CA ASP A 133 65.72 7.33 -18.52
C ASP A 133 65.23 7.28 -17.04
N ASP A 134 64.43 6.28 -16.63
CA ASP A 134 63.85 6.17 -15.25
C ASP A 134 64.21 4.85 -14.51
N THR A 135 65.45 4.36 -14.69
CA THR A 135 65.89 3.02 -14.25
C THR A 135 66.04 2.83 -12.73
N GLU A 136 66.02 3.88 -11.91
CA GLU A 136 66.09 3.76 -10.44
C GLU A 136 64.73 3.79 -9.73
N ALA A 137 63.69 4.37 -10.34
CA ALA A 137 62.34 4.36 -9.79
C ALA A 137 61.63 3.00 -10.00
N LEU A 138 61.92 2.34 -11.13
CA LEU A 138 61.22 1.13 -11.59
C LEU A 138 61.61 -0.16 -10.83
N MET A 139 62.85 -0.28 -10.33
CA MET A 139 63.28 -1.47 -9.56
C MET A 139 62.58 -1.57 -8.19
N ALA A 140 62.31 -0.42 -7.55
CA ALA A 140 61.58 -0.38 -6.28
C ALA A 140 60.09 -0.73 -6.45
N GLU A 141 59.50 -0.40 -7.60
CA GLU A 141 58.12 -0.75 -7.94
C GLU A 141 58.00 -2.22 -8.37
N LEU A 142 58.97 -2.76 -9.13
CA LEU A 142 59.00 -4.18 -9.49
C LEU A 142 59.19 -5.11 -8.27
N ASP A 143 59.96 -4.70 -7.27
CA ASP A 143 60.10 -5.47 -6.03
C ASP A 143 58.81 -5.42 -5.19
N GLN A 144 58.06 -4.32 -5.23
CA GLN A 144 56.72 -4.24 -4.63
C GLN A 144 55.73 -5.14 -5.39
N ILE A 145 55.71 -5.09 -6.73
CA ILE A 145 54.84 -5.93 -7.57
C ILE A 145 55.19 -7.42 -7.44
N LYS A 146 56.48 -7.77 -7.36
CA LYS A 146 56.92 -9.17 -7.12
C LYS A 146 56.54 -9.64 -5.73
N LYS A 147 56.68 -8.80 -4.70
CA LYS A 147 56.28 -9.13 -3.33
C LYS A 147 54.76 -9.28 -3.23
N GLU A 148 53.99 -8.42 -3.90
CA GLU A 148 52.53 -8.50 -3.97
C GLU A 148 52.05 -9.74 -4.75
N ARG A 149 52.65 -10.03 -5.92
CA ARG A 149 52.39 -11.24 -6.70
C ARG A 149 52.76 -12.53 -5.94
N VAL A 150 53.85 -12.53 -5.17
CA VAL A 150 54.24 -13.68 -4.34
C VAL A 150 53.27 -13.88 -3.19
N GLU A 151 52.80 -12.81 -2.55
CA GLU A 151 51.80 -12.88 -1.48
C GLU A 151 50.42 -13.33 -2.00
N GLU A 152 50.00 -12.83 -3.15
CA GLU A 152 48.75 -13.25 -3.81
C GLU A 152 48.82 -14.71 -4.26
N LYS A 153 49.96 -15.14 -4.84
CA LYS A 153 50.19 -16.53 -5.23
C LYS A 153 50.22 -17.46 -4.03
N LEU A 154 50.83 -17.05 -2.91
CA LEU A 154 50.84 -17.81 -1.67
C LEU A 154 49.43 -17.90 -1.07
N ARG A 155 48.65 -16.83 -1.12
CA ARG A 155 47.24 -16.84 -0.71
C ARG A 155 46.39 -17.79 -1.56
N LYS A 156 46.60 -17.78 -2.89
CA LYS A 156 45.91 -18.66 -3.83
C LYS A 156 46.31 -20.12 -3.66
N GLU A 157 47.60 -20.39 -3.45
CA GLU A 157 48.11 -21.74 -3.18
C GLU A 157 47.59 -22.28 -1.85
N LYS A 158 47.55 -21.45 -0.81
CA LYS A 158 46.93 -21.82 0.47
C LYS A 158 45.44 -22.13 0.33
N GLN A 159 44.73 -21.39 -0.52
CA GLN A 159 43.31 -21.62 -0.80
C GLN A 159 43.11 -22.93 -1.58
N GLN A 160 43.96 -23.21 -2.57
CA GLN A 160 43.94 -24.47 -3.33
C GLN A 160 44.30 -25.67 -2.45
N GLN A 161 45.32 -25.57 -1.60
CA GLN A 161 45.66 -26.64 -0.65
C GLN A 161 44.53 -26.88 0.34
N MET A 162 43.84 -25.83 0.81
CA MET A 162 42.67 -25.98 1.68
C MET A 162 41.50 -26.65 0.95
N GLU A 163 41.25 -26.29 -0.31
CA GLU A 163 40.24 -26.94 -1.16
C GLU A 163 40.59 -28.40 -1.45
N GLU A 164 41.86 -28.72 -1.72
CA GLU A 164 42.32 -30.08 -1.96
C GLU A 164 42.24 -30.95 -0.70
N LEU A 165 42.60 -30.41 0.47
CA LEU A 165 42.42 -31.11 1.74
C LEU A 165 40.95 -31.32 2.07
N ASN A 166 40.09 -30.33 1.81
CA ASN A 166 38.65 -30.46 2.02
C ASN A 166 38.04 -31.49 1.05
N ALA A 167 38.43 -31.49 -0.23
CA ALA A 167 37.98 -32.49 -1.21
C ALA A 167 38.45 -33.90 -0.82
N LYS A 168 39.68 -34.04 -0.32
CA LYS A 168 40.21 -35.31 0.18
C LYS A 168 39.49 -35.77 1.45
N GLU A 169 39.10 -34.85 2.33
CA GLU A 169 38.28 -35.14 3.51
C GLU A 169 36.87 -35.58 3.10
N GLU A 170 36.23 -34.90 2.14
CA GLU A 170 34.92 -35.27 1.59
C GLU A 170 34.94 -36.65 0.93
N GLU A 171 36.00 -37.00 0.20
CA GLU A 171 36.15 -38.33 -0.41
C GLU A 171 36.34 -39.42 0.66
N LEU A 172 37.13 -39.15 1.71
CA LEU A 172 37.32 -40.06 2.84
C LEU A 172 36.01 -40.24 3.65
N LEU A 173 35.22 -39.18 3.79
CA LEU A 173 33.92 -39.21 4.46
C LEU A 173 32.87 -39.99 3.64
N LYS A 174 32.84 -39.78 2.32
CA LYS A 174 31.93 -40.46 1.38
C LYS A 174 32.30 -41.93 1.16
N GLY A 175 33.59 -42.25 1.22
CA GLY A 175 34.13 -43.59 1.05
C GLY A 175 33.91 -44.54 2.24
N ASN A 176 33.41 -44.04 3.38
CA ASN A 176 33.13 -44.86 4.57
C ASN A 176 31.67 -45.36 4.59
N PRO A 177 31.40 -46.63 4.23
CA PRO A 177 30.04 -47.18 4.21
C PRO A 177 29.43 -47.36 5.61
N LEU A 178 30.19 -47.25 6.71
CA LEU A 178 29.62 -47.26 8.07
C LEU A 178 28.99 -45.91 8.46
N LEU A 179 29.42 -44.80 7.88
CA LEU A 179 28.85 -43.46 8.12
C LEU A 179 27.68 -43.14 7.18
N ASN A 180 27.60 -43.82 6.03
CA ASN A 180 26.50 -43.69 5.06
C ASN A 180 25.29 -44.59 5.35
N ASN A 181 25.29 -45.31 6.48
CA ASN A 181 24.08 -46.00 6.94
C ASN A 181 23.13 -44.96 7.54
N THR A 182 22.40 -44.27 6.66
CA THR A 182 21.28 -43.40 7.04
C THR A 182 20.41 -44.17 8.03
N PRO A 183 20.21 -43.69 9.27
CA PRO A 183 19.25 -44.34 10.16
C PRO A 183 17.94 -44.37 9.39
N THR A 184 17.33 -45.55 9.27
CA THR A 184 16.02 -45.73 8.65
C THR A 184 15.01 -44.91 9.44
N SER A 185 14.95 -43.62 9.11
CA SER A 185 13.96 -42.69 9.60
C SER A 185 12.63 -43.27 9.19
N PHE A 186 11.72 -43.38 10.15
CA PHE A 186 10.32 -43.72 9.95
C PHE A 186 9.67 -42.60 9.13
N SER A 187 10.03 -42.51 7.85
CA SER A 187 9.42 -41.61 6.88
C SER A 187 8.15 -42.28 6.41
N VAL A 188 7.02 -41.73 6.84
CA VAL A 188 5.68 -42.16 6.43
C VAL A 188 5.61 -42.07 4.90
N LYS A 189 5.74 -43.21 4.22
CA LYS A 189 5.82 -43.32 2.74
C LYS A 189 4.56 -42.83 2.02
N ARG A 190 3.41 -42.88 2.68
CA ARG A 190 2.12 -42.38 2.17
C ARG A 190 1.39 -41.71 3.32
N ARG A 191 1.06 -40.44 3.13
CA ARG A 191 0.27 -39.66 4.09
C ARG A 191 -1.19 -40.11 3.97
N TRP A 192 -1.93 -40.11 5.08
CA TRP A 192 -3.37 -40.41 5.07
C TRP A 192 -4.15 -39.47 4.12
N ASP A 193 -3.63 -38.26 3.94
CA ASP A 193 -4.14 -37.25 3.01
C ASP A 193 -3.86 -37.54 1.53
N ASP A 194 -3.07 -38.56 1.18
CA ASP A 194 -2.63 -38.80 -0.21
C ASP A 194 -3.76 -39.36 -1.09
N ASP A 195 -4.67 -40.15 -0.52
CA ASP A 195 -5.84 -40.77 -1.19
C ASP A 195 -7.10 -39.90 -1.09
N VAL A 196 -6.99 -38.63 -1.49
CA VAL A 196 -8.12 -37.68 -1.56
C VAL A 196 -8.14 -37.06 -2.95
N VAL A 197 -9.29 -37.16 -3.63
CA VAL A 197 -9.47 -36.72 -5.03
C VAL A 197 -9.40 -35.20 -5.23
N PHE A 198 -9.61 -34.41 -4.18
CA PHE A 198 -9.50 -32.96 -4.20
C PHE A 198 -8.40 -32.49 -3.25
N LYS A 199 -7.41 -31.78 -3.77
CA LYS A 199 -6.35 -31.15 -2.97
C LYS A 199 -6.49 -29.64 -3.03
N ASN A 200 -6.26 -28.95 -1.90
CA ASN A 200 -5.98 -27.52 -1.87
C ASN A 200 -7.03 -26.60 -2.55
N GLN A 201 -8.33 -26.93 -2.48
CA GLN A 201 -9.40 -26.19 -3.18
C GLN A 201 -9.49 -24.70 -2.79
N ALA A 202 -9.21 -24.37 -1.53
CA ALA A 202 -9.22 -22.99 -1.01
C ALA A 202 -7.83 -22.34 -0.97
N ARG A 203 -6.81 -22.97 -1.59
CA ARG A 203 -5.45 -22.43 -1.57
C ARG A 203 -5.39 -21.16 -2.42
N GLY A 204 -5.28 -20.02 -1.74
CA GLY A 204 -5.24 -18.70 -2.37
C GLY A 204 -6.57 -17.93 -2.32
N GLU A 205 -7.60 -18.43 -1.62
CA GLU A 205 -8.83 -17.67 -1.45
C GLU A 205 -8.55 -16.39 -0.63
N MET A 206 -8.65 -15.24 -1.32
CA MET A 206 -8.48 -13.94 -0.67
C MET A 206 -9.72 -13.63 0.16
N LYS A 207 -9.51 -13.27 1.43
CA LYS A 207 -10.59 -12.79 2.29
C LYS A 207 -11.34 -11.65 1.60
N ALA A 208 -12.67 -11.69 1.68
CA ALA A 208 -13.51 -10.65 1.09
C ALA A 208 -13.00 -9.25 1.53
N PRO A 209 -12.69 -8.35 0.58
CA PRO A 209 -12.13 -7.05 0.92
C PRO A 209 -13.15 -6.24 1.72
N LYS A 210 -12.65 -5.48 2.70
CA LYS A 210 -13.47 -4.53 3.47
C LYS A 210 -14.00 -3.46 2.50
N ARG A 211 -15.27 -3.58 2.15
CA ARG A 211 -15.97 -2.66 1.24
C ARG A 211 -17.23 -2.13 1.91
N PHE A 212 -17.61 -0.91 1.56
CA PHE A 212 -18.91 -0.36 1.90
C PHE A 212 -19.73 -0.25 0.61
N ILE A 213 -20.96 -0.76 0.65
CA ILE A 213 -21.91 -0.69 -0.47
C ILE A 213 -23.11 0.10 0.02
N ASN A 214 -23.41 1.22 -0.64
CA ASN A 214 -24.60 2.03 -0.37
C ASN A 214 -25.85 1.40 -1.04
N ASP A 215 -26.19 0.19 -0.62
CA ASP A 215 -27.34 -0.59 -1.10
C ASP A 215 -27.86 -1.42 0.08
N THR A 216 -29.14 -1.31 0.42
CA THR A 216 -29.70 -1.96 1.62
C THR A 216 -29.83 -3.47 1.48
N ILE A 217 -29.89 -4.02 0.26
CA ILE A 217 -30.08 -5.45 0.01
C ILE A 217 -28.79 -6.15 -0.45
N ARG A 218 -27.91 -5.45 -1.16
CA ARG A 218 -26.65 -6.03 -1.65
C ARG A 218 -25.47 -5.83 -0.71
N ASN A 219 -25.60 -4.96 0.29
CA ASN A 219 -24.55 -4.77 1.28
C ASN A 219 -24.19 -6.09 1.98
N ASP A 220 -22.91 -6.25 2.28
CA ASP A 220 -22.35 -7.37 3.02
C ASP A 220 -23.06 -7.55 4.38
N PHE A 221 -23.51 -6.45 5.01
CA PHE A 221 -24.33 -6.53 6.21
C PHE A 221 -25.64 -7.28 5.98
N HIS A 222 -26.39 -6.92 4.93
CA HIS A 222 -27.69 -7.54 4.65
C HIS A 222 -27.53 -9.00 4.26
N ARG A 223 -26.53 -9.33 3.43
CA ARG A 223 -26.21 -10.72 3.07
C ARG A 223 -25.89 -11.58 4.30
N LYS A 224 -25.08 -11.06 5.23
CA LYS A 224 -24.78 -11.74 6.50
C LYS A 224 -26.00 -11.85 7.41
N PHE A 225 -26.85 -10.82 7.45
CA PHE A 225 -28.10 -10.83 8.21
C PHE A 225 -29.02 -11.95 7.70
N LEU A 226 -29.26 -12.02 6.39
CA LEU A 226 -30.09 -13.07 5.79
C LEU A 226 -29.51 -14.45 6.06
N HIS A 227 -28.21 -14.68 5.83
CA HIS A 227 -27.58 -15.97 6.14
C HIS A 227 -27.70 -16.38 7.62
N ARG A 228 -27.77 -15.41 8.54
CA ARG A 228 -27.88 -15.69 9.98
C ARG A 228 -29.31 -15.99 10.42
N TYR A 229 -30.28 -15.28 9.88
CA TYR A 229 -31.67 -15.31 10.37
C TYR A 229 -32.65 -16.03 9.44
N MET A 230 -32.25 -16.29 8.20
CA MET A 230 -33.00 -17.09 7.24
C MET A 230 -32.13 -18.29 6.85
N LYS A 231 -32.66 -19.50 7.06
CA LYS A 231 -31.99 -20.76 6.77
C LYS A 231 -32.59 -21.39 5.53
#